data_AF-A0A165C4H5-F1
#
_entry.id   AF-A0A165C4H5-F1
#
_cell.length_a   1.000
_cell.length_b   1.000
_cell.length_c   1.000
_cell.angle_alpha   90.00
_cell.angle_beta   90.00
_cell.angle_gamma   90.00
#
_symmetry.space_group_name_H-M   'P 1'
#
loop_
_entity.id
_entity.type
_entity.pdbx_description
1 polymer ?
#
loop_
_entity_poly.entity_id
_entity_poly.type
_entity_poly.pdbx_seq_one_letter_code
_entity_poly.pdbx_strand_id
1 'polypeptide(L)'
;PGLRLWDATNWCYGPRWLRLDTLLNSLPGFLDRNCYERRLFFQLIGATDARPRDNLGRKYLKIIEAVDVVPEMTVGRVLQELCDLPVLIQDEEYSLLLENDDFSGLTTNDLLCANCLQKMIKARLGLWWRYMKEKYAPQEHEKASCRYGFQCRLQPWKPRHAARCNHARPNTSGPERRIRRAEKRNKDTELTDREMLREDDGMSGEGDETSAATTLPPPPTQSRLLGLFLRPMWWTPFNNSN
;
A
#
# COMPACT_ATOMS: atom_id res chain seq x y z
N PRO A 1 -25.54 11.22 23.42
CA PRO A 1 -24.11 10.88 23.21
C PRO A 1 -23.57 11.57 21.94
N GLY A 2 -22.52 12.39 22.05
CA GLY A 2 -21.91 13.10 20.93
C GLY A 2 -20.77 12.31 20.26
N LEU A 3 -20.46 12.64 19.00
CA LEU A 3 -19.26 12.15 18.32
C LEU A 3 -18.02 12.77 18.98
N ARG A 4 -17.10 11.93 19.45
CA ARG A 4 -15.79 12.41 19.92
C ARG A 4 -14.95 12.84 18.72
N LEU A 5 -14.38 14.03 18.82
CA LEU A 5 -13.48 14.62 17.83
C LEU A 5 -12.13 14.87 18.49
N TRP A 6 -11.08 14.86 17.67
CA TRP A 6 -9.69 14.99 18.12
C TRP A 6 -8.97 16.13 17.42
N ASP A 7 -8.15 16.84 18.20
CA ASP A 7 -7.25 17.91 17.78
C ASP A 7 -6.00 17.92 18.70
N ALA A 8 -5.10 18.88 18.50
CA ALA A 8 -3.89 19.05 19.29
C ALA A 8 -4.11 19.05 20.82
N THR A 9 -5.28 19.51 21.29
CA THR A 9 -5.56 19.66 22.72
C THR A 9 -5.87 18.33 23.40
N ASN A 10 -6.28 17.31 22.64
CA ASN A 10 -6.81 16.07 23.21
C ASN A 10 -6.26 14.78 22.55
N TRP A 11 -5.23 14.88 21.71
CA TRP A 11 -4.55 13.71 21.12
C TRP A 11 -4.05 12.69 22.13
N CYS A 12 -3.67 13.12 23.33
CA CYS A 12 -3.28 12.21 24.43
C CYS A 12 -4.42 11.30 24.89
N TYR A 13 -5.67 11.68 24.64
CA TYR A 13 -6.88 10.88 24.87
C TYR A 13 -7.36 10.17 23.60
N GLY A 14 -6.44 9.92 22.67
CA GLY A 14 -6.66 9.18 21.44
C GLY A 14 -7.22 7.77 21.66
N PRO A 15 -7.83 7.17 20.62
CA PRO A 15 -8.36 5.81 20.72
C PRO A 15 -7.24 4.79 20.97
N ARG A 16 -7.54 3.66 21.62
CA ARG A 16 -6.51 2.65 22.03
C ARG A 16 -5.68 2.08 20.89
N TRP A 17 -6.17 2.13 19.65
CA TRP A 17 -5.43 1.69 18.46
C TRP A 17 -4.35 2.68 18.03
N LEU A 18 -4.39 3.92 18.54
CA LEU A 18 -3.47 5.01 18.25
C LEU A 18 -2.48 5.17 19.40
N ARG A 19 -1.46 4.31 19.38
CA ARG A 19 -0.36 4.30 20.34
C ARG A 19 0.95 4.08 19.59
N LEU A 20 2.07 4.43 20.21
CA LEU A 20 3.39 4.23 19.61
C LEU A 20 3.68 2.75 19.28
N ASP A 21 3.29 1.84 20.15
CA ASP A 21 3.45 0.38 19.97
C ASP A 21 2.60 -0.19 18.83
N THR A 22 1.54 0.51 18.40
CA THR A 22 0.63 0.06 17.34
C THR A 22 0.77 0.85 16.04
N LEU A 23 1.43 2.01 16.06
CA LEU A 23 1.51 2.95 14.95
C LEU A 23 2.08 2.33 13.67
N LEU A 24 3.12 1.50 13.81
CA LEU A 24 3.74 0.77 12.69
C LEU A 24 2.73 -0.04 11.87
N ASN A 25 1.65 -0.55 12.47
CA ASN A 25 0.64 -1.32 11.75
C ASN A 25 -0.14 -0.48 10.72
N SER A 26 -0.01 0.85 10.77
CA SER A 26 -0.58 1.77 9.80
C SER A 26 0.40 2.13 8.67
N LEU A 27 1.65 1.61 8.70
CA LEU A 27 2.60 1.84 7.61
C LEU A 27 2.09 1.22 6.30
N PRO A 28 2.36 1.87 5.16
CA PRO A 28 1.82 1.43 3.87
C PRO A 28 2.48 0.15 3.35
N GLY A 29 1.70 -0.60 2.57
CA GLY A 29 2.19 -1.73 1.79
C GLY A 29 2.65 -2.89 2.68
N PHE A 30 3.93 -3.22 2.58
CA PHE A 30 4.56 -4.35 3.29
C PHE A 30 5.58 -3.92 4.34
N LEU A 31 5.65 -2.62 4.67
CA LEU A 31 6.59 -2.07 5.66
C LEU A 31 6.33 -2.62 7.07
N ASP A 32 5.06 -2.77 7.47
CA ASP A 32 4.66 -3.33 8.77
C ASP A 32 5.18 -4.76 9.01
N ARG A 33 5.42 -5.50 7.91
CA ARG A 33 5.94 -6.88 7.90
C ARG A 33 7.43 -6.95 7.60
N ASN A 34 8.07 -5.84 7.29
CA ASN A 34 9.51 -5.77 7.08
C ASN A 34 10.20 -5.86 8.45
N CYS A 35 10.83 -7.00 8.74
CA CYS A 35 11.48 -7.23 10.05
C CYS A 35 12.56 -6.19 10.39
N TYR A 36 13.29 -5.71 9.39
CA TYR A 36 14.34 -4.72 9.58
C TYR A 36 13.77 -3.33 9.88
N GLU A 37 12.87 -2.83 9.02
CA GLU A 37 12.20 -1.54 9.22
C GLU A 37 11.36 -1.54 10.50
N ARG A 38 10.70 -2.65 10.86
CA ARG A 38 9.96 -2.78 12.13
C ARG A 38 10.85 -2.57 13.34
N ARG A 39 12.00 -3.25 13.38
CA ARG A 39 12.93 -3.15 14.50
C ARG A 39 13.56 -1.75 14.56
N LEU A 40 13.93 -1.20 13.40
CA LEU A 40 14.45 0.17 13.29
C LEU A 40 13.42 1.21 13.75
N PHE A 41 12.17 1.08 13.34
CA PHE A 41 11.07 1.97 13.74
C PHE A 41 10.93 2.02 15.25
N PHE A 42 10.77 0.86 15.89
CA PHE A 42 10.59 0.78 17.35
C PHE A 42 11.80 1.26 18.14
N GLN A 43 13.01 0.96 17.67
CA GLN A 43 14.24 1.52 18.23
C GLN A 43 14.21 3.05 18.18
N LEU A 44 13.96 3.62 17.01
CA LEU A 44 14.05 5.06 16.78
C LEU A 44 12.99 5.83 17.58
N ILE A 45 11.77 5.31 17.71
CA ILE A 45 10.71 5.95 18.50
C ILE A 45 10.73 5.59 19.99
N GLY A 46 11.68 4.74 20.43
CA GLY A 46 11.80 4.34 21.83
C GLY A 46 10.63 3.51 22.37
N ALA A 47 9.92 2.77 21.51
CA ALA A 47 8.77 1.97 21.91
C ALA A 47 9.08 0.47 21.86
N THR A 48 8.42 -0.30 22.72
CA THR A 48 8.57 -1.76 22.73
C THR A 48 7.72 -2.41 21.64
N ASP A 49 8.33 -3.29 20.86
CA ASP A 49 7.61 -4.11 19.90
C ASP A 49 6.83 -5.22 20.63
N ALA A 50 5.51 -5.15 20.63
CA ALA A 50 4.65 -6.18 21.22
C ALA A 50 4.69 -7.54 20.48
N ARG A 51 5.23 -7.58 19.25
CA ARG A 51 5.31 -8.77 18.40
C ARG A 51 6.65 -8.80 17.65
N PRO A 52 7.76 -9.05 18.36
CA PRO A 52 9.08 -9.09 17.74
C PRO A 52 9.12 -10.18 16.66
N ARG A 53 9.83 -9.87 15.56
CA ARG A 53 10.09 -10.81 14.46
C ARG A 53 11.58 -11.09 14.40
N ASP A 54 12.02 -12.19 15.00
CA ASP A 54 13.44 -12.48 15.26
C ASP A 54 14.21 -13.09 14.08
N ASN A 55 13.86 -12.68 12.86
CA ASN A 55 14.46 -13.23 11.64
C ASN A 55 15.75 -12.48 11.22
N LEU A 56 16.24 -11.56 12.06
CA LEU A 56 17.41 -10.73 11.78
C LEU A 56 18.66 -11.33 12.41
N GLY A 57 19.72 -11.46 11.60
CA GLY A 57 21.03 -11.83 12.12
C GLY A 57 21.63 -10.75 13.02
N ARG A 58 22.47 -11.16 13.98
CA ARG A 58 23.12 -10.30 14.99
C ARG A 58 23.81 -9.06 14.41
N LYS A 59 24.40 -9.17 13.21
CA LYS A 59 25.02 -8.04 12.50
C LYS A 59 24.03 -6.89 12.28
N TYR A 60 22.80 -7.19 11.89
CA TYR A 60 21.79 -6.18 11.60
C TYR A 60 21.21 -5.57 12.86
N LEU A 61 21.04 -6.38 13.92
CA LEU A 61 20.61 -5.89 15.22
C LEU A 61 21.58 -4.84 15.76
N LYS A 62 22.89 -5.09 15.71
CA LYS A 62 23.91 -4.12 16.11
C LYS A 62 23.85 -2.80 15.35
N ILE A 63 23.54 -2.83 14.05
CA ILE A 63 23.38 -1.60 13.26
C ILE A 63 22.17 -0.80 13.76
N ILE A 64 21.05 -1.47 14.03
CA ILE A 64 19.85 -0.82 14.53
C ILE A 64 20.07 -0.28 15.95
N GLU A 65 20.67 -1.07 16.84
CA GLU A 65 20.94 -0.68 18.23
C GLU A 65 21.93 0.50 18.35
N ALA A 66 22.71 0.78 17.30
CA ALA A 66 23.56 1.96 17.21
C ALA A 66 22.81 3.24 16.80
N VAL A 67 21.54 3.13 16.40
CA VAL A 67 20.69 4.30 16.11
C VAL A 67 20.13 4.83 17.42
N ASP A 68 20.34 6.13 17.63
CA ASP A 68 19.85 6.83 18.80
C ASP A 68 18.32 6.88 18.82
N VAL A 69 17.77 6.73 20.03
CA VAL A 69 16.36 6.91 20.28
C VAL A 69 16.02 8.39 20.18
N VAL A 70 14.96 8.74 19.46
CA VAL A 70 14.47 10.12 19.40
C VAL A 70 13.88 10.49 20.75
N PRO A 71 14.40 11.54 21.42
CA PRO A 71 13.94 11.92 22.74
C PRO A 71 12.47 12.35 22.70
N GLU A 72 11.74 11.97 23.74
CA GLU A 72 10.36 12.43 24.00
C GLU A 72 9.39 12.18 22.85
N MET A 73 9.56 11.07 22.11
CA MET A 73 8.61 10.69 21.09
C MET A 73 7.27 10.33 21.73
N THR A 74 6.19 10.97 21.26
CA THR A 74 4.82 10.73 21.72
C THR A 74 3.87 10.64 20.53
N VAL A 75 2.71 10.01 20.71
CA VAL A 75 1.67 9.98 19.68
C VAL A 75 1.25 11.39 19.26
N GLY A 76 1.10 12.32 20.21
CA GLY A 76 0.75 13.70 19.92
C GLY A 76 1.79 14.38 19.04
N ARG A 77 3.09 14.16 19.32
CA ARG A 77 4.18 14.65 18.46
C ARG A 77 4.12 14.06 17.06
N VAL A 78 3.87 12.75 16.92
CA VAL A 78 3.69 12.14 15.60
C VAL A 78 2.54 12.82 14.85
N LEU A 79 1.38 12.99 15.49
CA LEU A 79 0.21 13.61 14.85
C LEU A 79 0.48 15.06 14.43
N GLN A 80 1.20 15.83 15.26
CA GLN A 80 1.69 17.16 14.93
C GLN A 80 2.55 17.10 13.65
N GLU A 81 3.57 16.24 13.64
CA GLU A 81 4.48 16.09 12.50
C GLU A 81 3.78 15.56 11.24
N LEU A 82 2.66 14.82 11.36
CA LEU A 82 1.83 14.40 10.21
C LEU A 82 1.03 15.56 9.61
N CYS A 83 0.55 16.50 10.44
CA CYS A 83 -0.07 17.73 9.94
C CYS A 83 0.96 18.65 9.30
N ASP A 84 2.13 18.81 9.95
CA ASP A 84 3.22 19.69 9.49
C ASP A 84 4.05 19.10 8.34
N LEU A 85 3.76 17.87 7.93
CA LEU A 85 4.54 17.12 6.96
C LEU A 85 4.82 17.87 5.63
N PRO A 86 3.86 18.66 5.07
CA PRO A 86 4.12 19.48 3.89
C PRO A 86 5.25 20.51 4.06
N VAL A 87 5.51 20.97 5.29
CA VAL A 87 6.60 21.90 5.62
C VAL A 87 7.89 21.14 5.93
N LEU A 88 7.79 19.92 6.46
CA LEU A 88 8.94 19.11 6.87
C LEU A 88 9.64 18.42 5.71
N ILE A 89 8.93 18.09 4.63
CA ILE A 89 9.49 17.42 3.45
C ILE A 89 9.81 18.44 2.36
N GLN A 90 11.05 18.46 1.90
CA GLN A 90 11.54 19.39 0.86
C GLN A 90 11.57 18.79 -0.55
N ASP A 91 11.32 17.48 -0.66
CA ASP A 91 11.34 16.76 -1.94
C ASP A 91 10.07 17.08 -2.75
N GLU A 92 10.25 17.70 -3.92
CA GLU A 92 9.17 18.15 -4.80
C GLU A 92 8.17 17.03 -5.15
N GLU A 93 8.65 15.79 -5.36
CA GLU A 93 7.78 14.67 -5.69
C GLU A 93 6.81 14.35 -4.54
N TYR A 94 7.30 14.39 -3.30
CA TYR A 94 6.47 14.10 -2.13
C TYR A 94 5.62 15.27 -1.69
N SER A 95 6.09 16.51 -1.89
CA SER A 95 5.26 17.70 -1.69
C SER A 95 4.02 17.65 -2.58
N LEU A 96 4.18 17.30 -3.86
CA LEU A 96 3.04 17.08 -4.75
C LEU A 96 2.10 15.97 -4.26
N LEU A 97 2.62 14.87 -3.70
CA LEU A 97 1.75 13.82 -3.13
C LEU A 97 0.95 14.31 -1.92
N LEU A 98 1.53 15.18 -1.08
CA LEU A 98 0.88 15.73 0.10
C LEU A 98 -0.15 16.81 -0.26
N GLU A 99 0.14 17.65 -1.25
CA GLU A 99 -0.79 18.66 -1.77
C GLU A 99 -2.05 18.03 -2.37
N ASN A 100 -1.92 16.83 -2.94
CA ASN A 100 -3.01 16.09 -3.58
C ASN A 100 -3.68 15.05 -2.68
N ASP A 101 -3.34 14.97 -1.39
CA ASP A 101 -4.02 14.07 -0.46
C ASP A 101 -5.34 14.65 0.07
N ASP A 102 -6.23 13.77 0.58
CA ASP A 102 -7.54 14.16 1.14
C ASP A 102 -7.43 15.07 2.39
N PHE A 103 -6.22 15.36 2.86
CA PHE A 103 -5.92 16.11 4.08
C PHE A 103 -5.09 17.36 3.77
N SER A 104 -4.97 17.76 2.50
CA SER A 104 -4.26 18.97 2.10
C SER A 104 -4.83 20.19 2.82
N GLY A 105 -3.95 21.04 3.36
CA GLY A 105 -4.32 22.20 4.18
C GLY A 105 -4.76 21.89 5.62
N LEU A 106 -4.83 20.61 6.02
CA LEU A 106 -5.15 20.23 7.40
C LEU A 106 -4.08 20.73 8.38
N THR A 107 -4.54 21.36 9.45
CA THR A 107 -3.75 21.85 10.58
C THR A 107 -3.99 21.02 11.84
N THR A 108 -3.27 21.35 12.90
CA THR A 108 -3.40 20.65 14.19
C THR A 108 -4.61 21.06 15.02
N ASN A 109 -5.27 22.16 14.63
CA ASN A 109 -6.49 22.66 15.25
C ASN A 109 -7.77 22.11 14.60
N ASP A 110 -7.64 21.41 13.48
CA ASP A 110 -8.78 20.84 12.78
C ASP A 110 -9.32 19.60 13.51
N LEU A 111 -10.64 19.59 13.72
CA LEU A 111 -11.32 18.54 14.44
C LEU A 111 -11.51 17.31 13.55
N LEU A 112 -10.81 16.22 13.87
CA LEU A 112 -10.94 14.95 13.17
C LEU A 112 -11.77 13.95 13.96
N CYS A 113 -12.68 13.25 13.30
CA CYS A 113 -13.27 12.03 13.88
C CYS A 113 -12.27 10.86 13.79
N ALA A 114 -12.56 9.75 14.48
CA ALA A 114 -11.67 8.60 14.53
C ALA A 114 -11.34 8.03 13.14
N ASN A 115 -12.31 8.05 12.22
CA ASN A 115 -12.13 7.57 10.85
C ASN A 115 -11.22 8.51 10.04
N CYS A 116 -11.43 9.82 10.13
CA CYS A 116 -10.56 10.79 9.45
C CYS A 116 -9.13 10.72 9.99
N LEU A 117 -8.96 10.59 11.31
CA LEU A 117 -7.66 10.40 11.95
C LEU A 117 -6.94 9.14 11.43
N GLN A 118 -7.65 8.02 11.35
CA GLN A 118 -7.08 6.78 10.82
C GLN A 118 -6.68 6.91 9.34
N LYS A 119 -7.49 7.58 8.52
CA LYS A 119 -7.20 7.81 7.10
C LYS A 119 -5.98 8.72 6.92
N MET A 120 -5.89 9.81 7.69
CA MET A 120 -4.74 10.72 7.67
C MET A 120 -3.44 9.99 8.01
N ILE A 121 -3.45 9.19 9.10
CA ILE A 121 -2.28 8.40 9.50
C ILE A 121 -1.88 7.45 8.36
N LYS A 122 -2.82 6.72 7.75
CA LYS A 122 -2.50 5.80 6.65
C LYS A 122 -1.94 6.51 5.41
N ALA A 123 -2.42 7.72 5.12
CA ALA A 123 -1.94 8.51 3.98
C ALA A 123 -0.51 9.00 4.19
N ARG A 124 -0.20 9.52 5.39
CA ARG A 124 1.03 10.29 5.63
C ARG A 124 2.13 9.53 6.38
N LEU A 125 1.82 8.49 7.14
CA LEU A 125 2.78 7.82 8.02
C LEU A 125 3.99 7.22 7.28
N GLY A 126 3.79 6.76 6.04
CA GLY A 126 4.91 6.25 5.22
C GLY A 126 5.91 7.34 4.84
N LEU A 127 5.43 8.55 4.54
CA LEU A 127 6.27 9.71 4.23
C LEU A 127 6.91 10.28 5.50
N TRP A 128 6.16 10.31 6.60
CA TRP A 128 6.73 10.63 7.91
C TRP A 128 7.85 9.68 8.31
N TRP A 129 7.69 8.37 8.07
CA TRP A 129 8.76 7.41 8.35
C TRP A 129 10.03 7.69 7.53
N ARG A 130 9.88 8.09 6.27
CA ARG A 130 11.01 8.53 5.44
C ARG A 130 11.72 9.74 6.06
N TYR A 131 10.97 10.76 6.44
CA TYR A 131 11.48 11.96 7.11
C TYR A 131 12.23 11.61 8.40
N MET A 132 11.66 10.73 9.24
CA MET A 132 12.31 10.29 10.48
C MET A 132 13.66 9.62 10.21
N LYS A 133 13.73 8.77 9.19
CA LYS A 133 15.01 8.16 8.79
C LYS A 133 16.00 9.20 8.29
N GLU A 134 15.56 10.16 7.48
CA GLU A 134 16.42 11.23 6.97
C GLU A 134 17.06 12.03 8.11
N LYS A 135 16.25 12.39 9.12
CA LYS A 135 16.67 13.25 10.22
C LYS A 135 17.48 12.53 11.30
N TYR A 136 17.10 11.31 11.65
CA TYR A 136 17.63 10.62 12.85
C TYR A 136 18.36 9.31 12.55
N ALA A 137 18.30 8.80 11.32
CA ALA A 137 19.04 7.61 10.91
C ALA A 137 19.55 7.78 9.47
N PRO A 138 20.39 8.81 9.18
CA PRO A 138 20.78 9.15 7.82
C PRO A 138 21.46 7.98 7.10
N GLN A 139 22.24 7.16 7.80
CA GLN A 139 22.88 5.96 7.22
C GLN A 139 21.85 4.92 6.75
N GLU A 140 20.66 4.91 7.35
CA GLU A 140 19.54 4.05 6.97
C GLU A 140 18.68 4.66 5.86
N HIS A 141 18.61 6.00 5.81
CA HIS A 141 17.97 6.74 4.73
C HIS A 141 18.75 6.63 3.41
N GLU A 142 20.07 6.80 3.47
CA GLU A 142 20.99 6.84 2.32
C GLU A 142 21.21 5.48 1.63
N LYS A 143 20.72 4.38 2.22
CA LYS A 143 20.75 3.07 1.57
C LYS A 143 20.09 3.11 0.20
N ALA A 144 20.62 2.32 -0.73
CA ALA A 144 20.07 2.17 -2.07
C ALA A 144 18.55 1.91 -2.00
N SER A 145 17.79 2.79 -2.63
CA SER A 145 16.33 2.73 -2.61
C SER A 145 15.80 1.53 -3.38
N CYS A 146 14.88 0.78 -2.78
CA CYS A 146 14.18 -0.28 -3.49
C CYS A 146 13.25 0.34 -4.55
N ARG A 147 13.33 -0.16 -5.79
CA ARG A 147 12.44 0.26 -6.90
C ARG A 147 10.96 0.19 -6.55
N TYR A 148 10.56 -0.79 -5.75
CA TYR A 148 9.16 -1.04 -5.40
C TYR A 148 8.72 -0.34 -4.10
N GLY A 149 9.64 0.29 -3.36
CA GLY A 149 9.34 1.03 -2.13
C GLY A 149 8.46 0.25 -1.15
N PHE A 150 7.40 0.91 -0.64
CA PHE A 150 6.38 0.32 0.24
C PHE A 150 5.78 -0.98 -0.30
N GLN A 151 5.71 -1.15 -1.62
CA GLN A 151 5.07 -2.28 -2.29
C GLN A 151 6.04 -3.42 -2.63
N CYS A 152 7.30 -3.35 -2.18
CA CYS A 152 8.25 -4.43 -2.39
C CYS A 152 7.76 -5.72 -1.72
N ARG A 153 7.47 -6.74 -2.52
CA ARG A 153 7.03 -8.04 -2.03
C ARG A 153 8.14 -8.80 -1.32
N LEU A 154 9.42 -8.56 -1.63
CA LEU A 154 10.51 -9.29 -1.01
C LEU A 154 10.76 -8.91 0.45
N GLN A 155 10.36 -7.70 0.86
CA GLN A 155 10.70 -7.14 2.16
C GLN A 155 10.20 -7.94 3.40
N PRO A 156 9.05 -8.67 3.37
CA PRO A 156 8.60 -9.42 4.53
C PRO A 156 9.35 -10.75 4.76
N TRP A 157 9.88 -11.37 3.70
CA TRP A 157 10.41 -12.74 3.76
C TRP A 157 11.86 -12.88 3.28
N LYS A 158 12.50 -11.79 2.85
CA LYS A 158 13.95 -11.75 2.56
C LYS A 158 14.65 -10.74 3.48
N PRO A 159 15.00 -11.13 4.73
CA PRO A 159 15.63 -10.23 5.70
C PRO A 159 16.89 -9.52 5.20
N ARG A 160 17.72 -10.20 4.39
CA ARG A 160 18.91 -9.59 3.77
C ARG A 160 18.56 -8.48 2.77
N HIS A 161 17.46 -8.59 2.03
CA HIS A 161 16.99 -7.54 1.13
C HIS A 161 16.41 -6.37 1.93
N ALA A 162 15.55 -6.69 2.92
CA ALA A 162 14.99 -5.73 3.86
C ALA A 162 16.05 -4.86 4.55
N ALA A 163 17.18 -5.45 4.94
CA ALA A 163 18.26 -4.72 5.62
C ALA A 163 19.20 -3.93 4.69
N ARG A 164 19.26 -4.28 3.39
CA ARG A 164 20.20 -3.67 2.43
C ARG A 164 19.60 -2.54 1.61
N CYS A 165 18.29 -2.50 1.45
CA CYS A 165 17.60 -1.51 0.64
C CYS A 165 16.72 -0.64 1.52
N ASN A 166 16.60 0.64 1.17
CA ASN A 166 15.61 1.52 1.78
C ASN A 166 14.22 1.29 1.13
N HIS A 167 13.21 0.94 1.93
CA HIS A 167 11.83 0.75 1.47
C HIS A 167 10.90 1.92 1.82
N ALA A 168 11.39 2.94 2.55
CA ALA A 168 10.62 4.10 2.99
C ALA A 168 10.41 5.12 1.84
N ARG A 169 9.72 4.67 0.77
CA ARG A 169 9.31 5.52 -0.35
C ARG A 169 8.08 4.96 -1.06
N PRO A 170 7.25 5.83 -1.67
CA PRO A 170 6.22 5.41 -2.62
C PRO A 170 6.80 4.57 -3.76
N ASN A 171 5.98 3.68 -4.32
CA ASN A 171 6.37 2.95 -5.51
C ASN A 171 6.23 3.86 -6.74
N THR A 172 7.32 4.48 -7.18
CA THR A 172 7.32 5.38 -8.35
C THR A 172 7.06 4.64 -9.66
N SER A 173 7.23 3.31 -9.71
CA SER A 173 6.83 2.50 -10.87
C SER A 173 5.33 2.18 -10.93
N GLY A 174 4.55 2.54 -9.91
CA GLY A 174 3.13 2.23 -9.79
C GLY A 174 2.24 3.12 -10.67
N PRO A 175 2.30 4.45 -10.53
CA PRO A 175 1.50 5.39 -11.33
C PRO A 175 1.80 5.29 -12.82
N GLU A 176 3.07 5.34 -13.22
CA GLU A 176 3.47 5.22 -14.63
C GLU A 176 3.01 3.90 -15.25
N ARG A 177 3.08 2.79 -14.50
CA ARG A 177 2.61 1.49 -15.01
C ARG A 177 1.09 1.40 -15.05
N ARG A 178 0.36 2.13 -14.19
CA ARG A 178 -1.11 2.25 -14.26
C ARG A 178 -1.53 3.09 -15.46
N ILE A 179 -0.86 4.21 -15.71
CA ILE A 179 -1.06 5.08 -16.87
C ILE A 179 -0.79 4.29 -18.16
N ARG A 180 0.38 3.66 -18.30
CA ARG A 180 0.70 2.81 -19.46
C ARG A 180 -0.28 1.66 -19.68
N ARG A 181 -0.85 1.09 -18.61
CA ARG A 181 -1.89 0.05 -18.71
C ARG A 181 -3.23 0.61 -19.13
N ALA A 182 -3.57 1.84 -18.73
CA ALA A 182 -4.78 2.52 -19.17
C ALA A 182 -4.67 2.93 -20.64
N GLU A 183 -3.54 3.51 -21.05
CA GLU A 183 -3.24 3.85 -22.44
C GLU A 183 -3.27 2.63 -23.35
N LYS A 184 -2.66 1.51 -22.92
CA LYS A 184 -2.73 0.26 -23.68
C LYS A 184 -4.16 -0.23 -23.87
N ARG A 185 -4.99 -0.21 -22.82
CA ARG A 185 -6.40 -0.61 -22.93
C ARG A 185 -7.17 0.28 -23.89
N ASN A 186 -7.00 1.60 -23.82
CA ASN A 186 -7.67 2.52 -24.75
C ASN A 186 -7.26 2.23 -26.20
N LYS A 187 -5.96 1.99 -26.46
CA LYS A 187 -5.47 1.64 -27.79
C LYS A 187 -6.00 0.29 -28.31
N ASP A 188 -6.08 -0.71 -27.44
CA ASP A 188 -6.64 -2.02 -27.78
C ASP A 188 -8.15 -1.91 -28.10
N THR A 189 -8.91 -1.07 -27.37
CA THR A 189 -10.32 -0.77 -27.67
C THR A 189 -10.48 -0.05 -29.02
N GLU A 190 -9.68 0.99 -29.28
CA GLU A 190 -9.72 1.74 -30.55
C GLU A 190 -9.40 0.85 -31.76
N LEU A 191 -8.47 -0.11 -31.61
CA LEU A 191 -8.16 -1.08 -32.66
C LEU A 191 -9.34 -2.04 -32.91
N THR A 192 -9.98 -2.52 -31.84
CA THR A 192 -11.12 -3.43 -31.92
C THR A 192 -12.32 -2.75 -32.59
N ASP A 193 -12.62 -1.49 -32.23
CA ASP A 193 -13.71 -0.71 -32.84
C ASP A 193 -13.46 -0.44 -34.33
N ARG A 194 -12.20 -0.20 -34.71
CA ARG A 194 -11.81 0.03 -36.11
C ARG A 194 -11.81 -1.25 -36.95
N GLU A 195 -11.62 -2.41 -36.33
CA GLU A 195 -11.72 -3.72 -36.97
C GLU A 195 -13.18 -4.09 -37.23
N MET A 196 -14.07 -3.86 -36.26
CA MET A 196 -15.53 -4.05 -36.44
C MET A 196 -16.13 -3.16 -37.54
N LEU A 197 -15.63 -1.93 -37.71
CA LEU A 197 -16.10 -1.02 -38.77
C LEU A 197 -15.63 -1.40 -40.19
N ARG A 198 -14.69 -2.34 -40.34
CA ARG A 198 -14.20 -2.80 -41.65
C ARG A 198 -14.91 -4.04 -42.17
N GLU A 199 -15.60 -4.79 -41.30
CA GLU A 199 -16.27 -6.03 -41.66
C GLU A 199 -17.68 -5.81 -42.26
N ASP A 200 -18.26 -4.60 -42.14
CA ASP A 200 -19.59 -4.25 -42.67
C ASP A 200 -19.60 -3.75 -44.12
N ASP A 201 -18.45 -3.39 -44.71
CA ASP A 201 -18.36 -2.83 -46.07
C ASP A 201 -18.15 -3.90 -47.17
N GLY A 202 -18.26 -5.18 -46.82
CA GLY A 202 -17.76 -6.30 -47.62
C GLY A 202 -18.74 -7.41 -48.00
N MET A 203 -20.06 -7.16 -48.12
CA MET A 203 -20.98 -8.15 -48.71
C MET A 203 -22.15 -7.49 -49.47
N SER A 204 -21.92 -7.15 -50.73
CA SER A 204 -22.96 -7.05 -51.75
C SER A 204 -22.54 -7.92 -52.95
N GLY A 205 -22.78 -9.23 -52.83
CA GLY A 205 -22.65 -10.18 -53.92
C GLY A 205 -24.03 -10.55 -54.45
N GLU A 206 -24.30 -10.15 -55.69
CA GLU A 206 -25.39 -10.62 -56.53
C GLU A 206 -25.31 -12.15 -56.72
N GLY A 207 -26.47 -12.79 -56.81
CA GLY A 207 -26.59 -14.24 -56.83
C GLY A 207 -26.17 -14.90 -58.14
N ASP A 208 -25.98 -16.22 -58.08
CA ASP A 208 -26.58 -17.11 -59.07
C ASP A 208 -26.71 -18.54 -58.52
N GLU A 209 -27.72 -19.24 -59.04
CA GLU A 209 -28.18 -20.57 -58.64
C GLU A 209 -27.21 -21.69 -59.06
N THR A 210 -27.10 -22.76 -58.26
CA THR A 210 -27.18 -24.15 -58.76
C THR A 210 -27.16 -25.18 -57.62
N SER A 211 -28.05 -26.16 -57.77
CA SER A 211 -28.39 -27.27 -56.90
C SER A 211 -27.26 -28.30 -56.71
N ALA A 212 -27.14 -28.86 -55.50
CA ALA A 212 -27.20 -30.31 -55.25
C ALA A 212 -26.99 -30.64 -53.75
N ALA A 213 -27.74 -31.64 -53.31
CA ALA A 213 -27.83 -32.18 -51.96
C ALA A 213 -26.48 -32.64 -51.36
N THR A 214 -26.40 -32.71 -50.02
CA THR A 214 -26.20 -33.96 -49.25
C THR A 214 -25.67 -33.70 -47.83
N THR A 215 -26.46 -34.17 -46.85
CA THR A 215 -26.09 -34.64 -45.49
C THR A 215 -25.76 -33.64 -44.37
N LEU A 216 -26.73 -33.51 -43.45
CA LEU A 216 -26.55 -33.06 -42.06
C LEU A 216 -25.92 -34.17 -41.19
N PRO A 217 -25.09 -33.80 -40.22
CA PRO A 217 -25.10 -34.44 -38.90
C PRO A 217 -25.62 -33.49 -37.79
N PRO A 218 -26.16 -34.04 -36.69
CA PRO A 218 -27.05 -33.35 -35.75
C PRO A 218 -26.30 -32.47 -34.72
N PRO A 219 -27.00 -31.56 -34.00
CA PRO A 219 -26.39 -30.76 -32.96
C PRO A 219 -26.16 -31.59 -31.68
N PRO A 220 -25.02 -31.45 -30.99
CA PRO A 220 -24.92 -31.97 -29.64
C PRO A 220 -25.71 -31.09 -28.67
N THR A 221 -26.47 -31.81 -27.86
CA THR A 221 -27.44 -31.43 -26.86
C THR A 221 -26.82 -30.73 -25.66
N GLN A 222 -27.64 -29.89 -25.03
CA GLN A 222 -27.44 -29.33 -23.70
C GLN A 222 -27.01 -30.38 -22.66
N SER A 223 -26.00 -30.08 -21.84
CA SER A 223 -26.13 -30.31 -20.39
C SER A 223 -24.94 -29.82 -19.56
N ARG A 224 -25.31 -29.39 -18.35
CA ARG A 224 -24.52 -29.30 -17.11
C ARG A 224 -23.75 -27.99 -16.85
N LEU A 225 -24.54 -27.03 -16.38
CA LEU A 225 -24.33 -26.38 -15.09
C LEU A 225 -23.60 -27.30 -14.09
N LEU A 226 -22.35 -26.96 -13.77
CA LEU A 226 -21.70 -27.32 -12.53
C LEU A 226 -20.99 -26.08 -12.00
N GLY A 227 -21.57 -25.50 -10.95
CA GLY A 227 -20.97 -24.43 -10.18
C GLY A 227 -19.70 -24.93 -9.50
N LEU A 228 -18.61 -24.18 -9.69
CA LEU A 228 -17.41 -24.28 -8.88
C LEU A 228 -17.37 -23.08 -7.94
N PHE A 229 -17.95 -23.28 -6.75
CA PHE A 229 -17.61 -22.49 -5.57
C PHE A 229 -16.16 -22.79 -5.20
N LEU A 230 -15.26 -21.84 -5.46
CA LEU A 230 -13.94 -21.83 -4.84
C LEU A 230 -14.10 -21.38 -3.38
N ARG A 231 -14.12 -22.34 -2.46
CA ARG A 231 -13.91 -22.11 -1.02
C ARG A 231 -12.46 -21.69 -0.77
N PRO A 232 -12.20 -20.66 0.06
CA PRO A 232 -10.86 -20.37 0.55
C PRO A 232 -10.36 -21.43 1.54
N MET A 233 -9.13 -21.87 1.31
CA MET A 233 -8.42 -22.88 2.09
C MET A 233 -7.70 -22.23 3.27
N TRP A 234 -8.40 -21.93 4.37
CA TRP A 234 -7.84 -21.75 5.73
C TRP A 234 -8.95 -21.57 6.76
N TRP A 235 -9.57 -22.69 7.16
CA TRP A 235 -10.29 -22.83 8.43
C TRP A 235 -9.70 -24.05 9.13
N THR A 236 -9.14 -23.86 10.31
CA THR A 236 -8.95 -24.95 11.28
C THR A 236 -9.79 -24.62 12.51
N PRO A 237 -10.46 -25.62 13.11
CA PRO A 237 -11.43 -25.39 14.17
C PRO A 237 -10.74 -25.15 15.52
N PHE A 238 -11.37 -24.28 16.31
CA PHE A 238 -11.22 -24.21 17.76
C PHE A 238 -11.50 -25.59 18.35
N ASN A 239 -10.52 -26.19 19.02
CA ASN A 239 -10.76 -27.29 19.96
C ASN A 239 -10.78 -26.71 21.37
N ASN A 240 -11.99 -26.64 21.94
CA ASN A 240 -12.20 -26.54 23.37
C ASN A 240 -12.09 -27.94 23.97
N SER A 241 -11.33 -28.11 25.04
CA SER A 241 -11.50 -29.18 26.01
C SER A 241 -10.94 -28.70 27.35
N ASN A 242 -11.88 -28.56 28.30
CA ASN A 242 -11.79 -28.54 29.77
C ASN A 242 -10.50 -28.08 30.45
#